data_AF-A0A3A4PRM6-F1
#
_entry.id   AF-A0A3A4PRM6-F1
#
_cell.length_a   1.000
_cell.length_b   1.000
_cell.length_c   1.000
_cell.angle_alpha   90.00
_cell.angle_beta   90.00
_cell.angle_gamma   90.00
#
_symmetry.space_group_name_H-M   'P 1'
#
loop_
_entity.id
_entity.type
_entity.pdbx_description
1 polymer ?
#
loop_
_entity_poly.entity_id
_entity_poly.type
_entity_poly.pdbx_seq_one_letter_code
_entity_poly.pdbx_strand_id
1 'polypeptide(L)'
;MGEGGADLGASVPAHACAGEANGVGFASGCVTFRRFFLTGDHPSAAEAEWLEPVRLHAFGRNGVAGIDGIETGWIRPTHLFDVKFDDLDALRVGRFVYLAMRLDRTAPPAAIVRSYRLQEEAAALEASGRDFLSKAERRQAREAAEARAEEEARDGAFRRTAAFSVLFDPGDGVCYLGNTSNKVAEKFMELVSDTFKLTLAPATPGELGLRLAERAGLADAWDQVKPSYLCDPPQSDAELEFDPGRDYLGREFLLWLWYRCADDEGEVALSGATDVQIAIQKTLQMACPWDVTGRTAVRRDDPSAAPEARAALAIGKFPTRMGLMVAARADEWALTLDGRTAGVSSAALPASDEKDKDAWLEERFMRLRELSRILDGLYGEFIRRRLAASWRGEWDGISRWAMHRNGPTSSAAPKLATA
;
A
#
# COMPACT_ATOMS: atom_id res chain seq x y z
N MET A 1 39.83 19.23 -36.66
CA MET A 1 40.77 18.60 -35.70
C MET A 1 40.61 19.34 -34.39
N GLY A 2 40.08 18.82 -33.29
CA GLY A 2 39.55 17.51 -32.97
C GLY A 2 38.47 17.67 -31.89
N GLU A 3 37.70 16.61 -31.69
CA GLU A 3 36.51 16.47 -30.86
C GLU A 3 36.73 16.73 -29.37
N GLY A 4 35.64 16.97 -28.63
CA GLY A 4 35.65 16.99 -27.17
C GLY A 4 34.34 17.46 -26.55
N GLY A 5 33.29 16.65 -26.65
CA GLY A 5 32.09 16.75 -25.80
C GLY A 5 32.27 15.93 -24.52
N ALA A 6 31.74 16.43 -23.39
CA ALA A 6 31.46 15.70 -22.16
C ALA A 6 30.52 16.61 -21.33
N ASP A 7 29.21 16.45 -21.39
CA ASP A 7 28.33 15.43 -20.79
C ASP A 7 28.02 15.69 -19.30
N LEU A 8 26.71 15.76 -19.03
CA LEU A 8 26.02 16.27 -17.85
C LEU A 8 25.47 15.10 -17.02
N GLY A 9 25.49 15.25 -15.71
CA GLY A 9 24.50 14.61 -14.83
C GLY A 9 24.90 13.28 -14.20
N ALA A 10 25.25 13.33 -12.92
CA ALA A 10 25.26 12.13 -12.08
C ALA A 10 23.80 11.74 -11.78
N SER A 11 23.24 10.91 -12.65
CA SER A 11 22.00 10.16 -12.42
C SER A 11 22.24 9.07 -11.39
N VAL A 12 21.30 8.91 -10.46
CA VAL A 12 21.11 7.66 -9.69
C VAL A 12 21.14 6.48 -10.67
N PRO A 13 21.90 5.40 -10.42
CA PRO A 13 22.01 4.31 -11.38
C PRO A 13 20.63 3.69 -11.60
N ALA A 14 20.12 3.81 -12.83
CA ALA A 14 18.90 3.18 -13.33
C ALA A 14 18.98 1.63 -13.40
N HIS A 15 19.97 1.02 -12.74
CA HIS A 15 20.26 -0.41 -12.83
C HIS A 15 19.61 -1.28 -11.76
N ALA A 16 18.86 -0.72 -10.79
CA ALA A 16 18.17 -1.53 -9.77
C ALA A 16 16.86 -2.20 -10.25
N CYS A 17 16.37 -1.89 -11.45
CA CYS A 17 15.10 -2.42 -11.98
C CYS A 17 15.23 -3.30 -13.23
N ALA A 18 16.45 -3.59 -13.70
CA ALA A 18 16.66 -4.37 -14.92
C ALA A 18 17.08 -5.81 -14.59
N GLY A 19 16.11 -6.60 -14.14
CA GLY A 19 16.19 -8.05 -14.13
C GLY A 19 14.95 -8.60 -14.82
N GLU A 20 15.11 -9.21 -15.99
CA GLU A 20 14.06 -9.95 -16.69
C GLU A 20 13.62 -11.16 -15.84
N ALA A 21 12.73 -10.92 -14.89
CA ALA A 21 11.89 -11.95 -14.32
C ALA A 21 10.47 -11.68 -14.81
N ASN A 22 10.01 -12.49 -15.78
CA ASN A 22 8.63 -12.56 -16.26
C ASN A 22 7.61 -12.97 -15.15
N GLY A 23 7.98 -12.83 -13.87
CA GLY A 23 7.19 -13.21 -12.70
C GLY A 23 6.31 -12.08 -12.18
N VAL A 24 5.18 -12.47 -11.58
CA VAL A 24 4.20 -11.55 -10.99
C VAL A 24 4.83 -10.82 -9.78
N GLY A 25 4.63 -9.51 -9.67
CA GLY A 25 4.74 -8.65 -8.48
C GLY A 25 6.01 -8.73 -7.61
N PHE A 26 6.18 -9.78 -6.81
CA PHE A 26 7.28 -9.88 -5.85
C PHE A 26 8.58 -10.46 -6.42
N ALA A 27 8.52 -11.20 -7.53
CA ALA A 27 9.69 -11.80 -8.17
C ALA A 27 10.42 -10.82 -9.13
N SER A 28 10.09 -9.53 -9.15
CA SER A 28 10.72 -8.54 -10.04
C SER A 28 10.68 -7.12 -9.46
N GLY A 29 11.53 -6.23 -10.00
CA GLY A 29 11.46 -4.77 -9.86
C GLY A 29 11.32 -4.20 -8.45
N CYS A 30 10.48 -3.17 -8.29
CA CYS A 30 10.04 -2.67 -6.99
C CYS A 30 8.81 -3.45 -6.52
N VAL A 31 8.71 -3.71 -5.22
CA VAL A 31 7.55 -4.40 -4.64
C VAL A 31 6.52 -3.41 -4.10
N THR A 32 5.24 -3.76 -4.23
CA THR A 32 4.12 -3.04 -3.60
C THR A 32 3.35 -4.05 -2.79
N PHE A 33 3.11 -3.79 -1.51
CA PHE A 33 2.40 -4.74 -0.67
C PHE A 33 1.57 -4.10 0.43
N ARG A 34 0.55 -4.86 0.87
CA ARG A 34 -0.14 -4.66 2.14
C ARG A 34 0.00 -5.94 2.98
N ARG A 35 0.10 -5.77 4.29
CA ARG A 35 0.30 -6.87 5.25
C ARG A 35 -0.99 -7.24 5.95
N PHE A 36 -1.10 -8.50 6.31
CA PHE A 36 -2.17 -9.03 7.14
C PHE A 36 -1.57 -10.00 8.16
N PHE A 37 -2.11 -10.00 9.37
CA PHE A 37 -1.81 -10.99 10.39
C PHE A 37 -2.72 -12.19 10.19
N LEU A 38 -2.13 -13.38 10.25
CA LEU A 38 -2.85 -14.64 10.40
C LEU A 38 -3.40 -14.67 11.82
N THR A 39 -4.71 -14.84 11.98
CA THR A 39 -5.37 -14.90 13.29
C THR A 39 -5.93 -16.29 13.57
N GLY A 40 -5.90 -16.68 14.85
CA GLY A 40 -6.24 -18.03 15.27
C GLY A 40 -5.09 -19.03 15.08
N ASP A 41 -5.41 -20.31 15.18
CA ASP A 41 -4.45 -21.39 14.95
C ASP A 41 -4.13 -21.48 13.46
N HIS A 42 -2.87 -21.26 13.10
CA HIS A 42 -2.36 -21.42 11.74
C HIS A 42 -1.08 -22.25 11.75
N PRO A 43 -0.75 -22.92 10.63
CA PRO A 43 0.51 -23.66 10.52
C PRO A 43 1.71 -22.75 10.77
N SER A 44 2.74 -23.27 11.43
CA SER A 44 4.00 -22.55 11.66
C SER A 44 4.99 -22.67 10.48
N ALA A 45 4.69 -23.57 9.54
CA ALA A 45 5.51 -23.85 8.36
C ALA A 45 4.66 -24.13 7.11
N ALA A 46 5.33 -24.07 5.95
CA ALA A 46 4.80 -24.51 4.68
C ALA A 46 4.74 -26.05 4.63
N GLU A 47 3.64 -26.62 5.13
CA GLU A 47 3.44 -28.07 5.20
C GLU A 47 2.56 -28.59 4.05
N ALA A 48 2.51 -29.92 3.90
CA ALA A 48 1.72 -30.58 2.86
C ALA A 48 0.23 -30.22 2.90
N GLU A 49 -0.27 -29.78 4.06
CA GLU A 49 -1.64 -29.34 4.29
C GLU A 49 -2.04 -28.11 3.45
N TRP A 50 -1.08 -27.31 2.96
CA TRP A 50 -1.37 -26.16 2.11
C TRP A 50 -1.73 -26.54 0.67
N LEU A 51 -1.25 -27.69 0.19
CA LEU A 51 -1.32 -28.04 -1.24
C LEU A 51 -2.74 -28.35 -1.71
N GLU A 52 -3.43 -29.25 -1.01
CA GLU A 52 -4.77 -29.70 -1.43
C GLU A 52 -5.81 -28.56 -1.39
N PRO A 53 -5.87 -27.72 -0.34
CA PRO A 53 -6.77 -26.57 -0.34
C PRO A 53 -6.50 -25.59 -1.49
N VAL A 54 -5.23 -25.32 -1.81
CA VAL A 54 -4.84 -24.48 -2.96
C VAL A 54 -5.28 -25.12 -4.27
N ARG A 55 -5.11 -26.44 -4.44
CA ARG A 55 -5.58 -27.17 -5.63
C ARG A 55 -7.07 -27.06 -5.82
N LEU A 56 -7.86 -27.16 -4.75
CA LEU A 56 -9.32 -27.05 -4.79
C LEU A 56 -9.78 -25.63 -5.13
N HIS A 57 -9.01 -24.62 -4.75
CA HIS A 57 -9.30 -23.20 -5.02
C HIS A 57 -8.44 -22.61 -6.15
N ALA A 58 -7.87 -23.47 -7.00
CA ALA A 58 -7.16 -23.03 -8.20
C ALA A 58 -8.13 -22.32 -9.15
N PHE A 59 -7.67 -21.25 -9.80
CA PHE A 59 -8.50 -20.43 -10.68
C PHE A 59 -9.19 -21.28 -11.76
N GLY A 60 -10.48 -21.02 -12.00
CA GLY A 60 -11.29 -21.73 -13.01
C GLY A 60 -11.85 -23.08 -12.58
N ARG A 61 -11.52 -23.63 -11.40
CA ARG A 61 -12.13 -24.89 -10.90
C ARG A 61 -13.53 -24.69 -10.34
N ASN A 62 -13.74 -23.61 -9.61
CA ASN A 62 -15.04 -23.32 -8.99
C ASN A 62 -15.98 -22.55 -9.92
N GLY A 63 -15.49 -22.08 -11.07
CA GLY A 63 -16.22 -21.81 -12.31
C GLY A 63 -17.36 -20.78 -12.27
N VAL A 64 -17.59 -20.12 -11.15
CA VAL A 64 -18.71 -19.20 -10.96
C VAL A 64 -18.16 -17.86 -10.46
N ALA A 65 -18.27 -16.83 -11.31
CA ALA A 65 -18.10 -15.46 -10.87
C ALA A 65 -19.15 -15.18 -9.77
N GLY A 66 -18.74 -14.51 -8.70
CA GLY A 66 -19.65 -14.08 -7.65
C GLY A 66 -20.79 -13.20 -8.21
N ILE A 67 -21.77 -12.90 -7.37
CA ILE A 67 -22.90 -12.01 -7.71
C ILE A 67 -22.41 -10.65 -8.24
N ASP A 68 -21.20 -10.24 -7.84
CA ASP A 68 -20.51 -9.01 -8.25
C ASP A 68 -19.79 -9.10 -9.62
N GLY A 69 -19.88 -10.23 -10.33
CA GLY A 69 -19.18 -10.47 -11.58
C GLY A 69 -17.67 -10.63 -11.41
N ILE A 70 -17.20 -10.95 -10.20
CA ILE A 70 -15.79 -11.17 -9.88
C ILE A 70 -15.54 -12.66 -9.64
N GLU A 71 -14.58 -13.21 -10.36
CA GLU A 71 -14.04 -14.55 -10.12
C GLU A 71 -12.63 -14.41 -9.52
N THR A 72 -12.35 -15.17 -8.47
CA THR A 72 -11.00 -15.24 -7.88
C THR A 72 -10.54 -16.68 -7.72
N GLY A 73 -9.23 -16.87 -7.70
CA GLY A 73 -8.62 -18.17 -7.44
C GLY A 73 -7.11 -18.12 -7.47
N TRP A 74 -6.49 -19.20 -6.99
CA TRP A 74 -5.04 -19.32 -6.95
C TRP A 74 -4.45 -19.67 -8.30
N ILE A 75 -3.33 -19.02 -8.60
CA ILE A 75 -2.41 -19.37 -9.68
C ILE A 75 -1.00 -19.41 -9.10
N ARG A 76 -0.09 -20.11 -9.79
CA ARG A 76 1.34 -19.94 -9.55
C ARG A 76 1.79 -18.56 -10.06
N PRO A 77 2.78 -17.93 -9.41
CA PRO A 77 3.21 -16.56 -9.71
C PRO A 77 4.10 -16.43 -10.96
N THR A 78 4.02 -17.40 -11.89
CA THR A 78 4.77 -17.47 -13.15
C THR A 78 4.03 -16.78 -14.30
N HIS A 79 2.74 -17.09 -14.50
CA HIS A 79 1.87 -16.49 -15.51
C HIS A 79 0.39 -16.69 -15.17
N LEU A 80 -0.49 -15.91 -15.81
CA LEU A 80 -1.94 -15.84 -15.52
C LEU A 80 -2.73 -17.16 -15.68
N PHE A 81 -2.14 -18.15 -16.35
CA PHE A 81 -2.79 -19.43 -16.67
C PHE A 81 -2.17 -20.59 -15.91
N ASP A 82 -1.23 -20.31 -15.01
CA ASP A 82 -0.53 -21.35 -14.30
C ASP A 82 -1.33 -21.85 -13.09
N VAL A 83 -2.16 -22.86 -13.33
CA VAL A 83 -3.04 -23.47 -12.31
C VAL A 83 -2.57 -24.86 -11.88
N LYS A 84 -1.33 -25.23 -12.24
CA LYS A 84 -0.78 -26.56 -11.97
C LYS A 84 -0.04 -26.58 -10.63
N PHE A 85 -0.72 -27.09 -9.60
CA PHE A 85 -0.16 -27.32 -8.28
C PHE A 85 0.09 -28.81 -8.10
N ASP A 86 1.20 -29.30 -8.66
CA ASP A 86 1.50 -30.74 -8.72
C ASP A 86 2.13 -31.25 -7.42
N ASP A 87 3.02 -30.45 -6.82
CA ASP A 87 3.72 -30.73 -5.56
C ASP A 87 3.83 -29.49 -4.67
N LEU A 88 4.34 -29.68 -3.45
CA LEU A 88 4.55 -28.61 -2.48
C LEU A 88 5.72 -27.70 -2.85
N ASP A 89 6.71 -28.20 -3.59
CA ASP A 89 7.87 -27.41 -4.03
C ASP A 89 7.44 -26.34 -5.05
N ALA A 90 6.35 -26.55 -5.78
CA ALA A 90 5.73 -25.53 -6.62
C ALA A 90 5.16 -24.33 -5.84
N LEU A 91 5.00 -24.44 -4.52
CA LEU A 91 4.48 -23.41 -3.62
C LEU A 91 5.57 -22.80 -2.73
N ARG A 92 6.59 -23.58 -2.40
CA ARG A 92 7.55 -23.26 -1.34
C ARG A 92 8.77 -22.55 -1.90
N VAL A 93 9.13 -21.43 -1.28
CA VAL A 93 10.41 -20.74 -1.50
C VAL A 93 11.06 -20.54 -0.15
N GLY A 94 12.00 -21.42 0.19
CA GLY A 94 12.57 -21.49 1.53
C GLY A 94 11.50 -21.72 2.59
N ARG A 95 11.36 -20.77 3.52
CA ARG A 95 10.32 -20.77 4.55
C ARG A 95 8.95 -20.23 4.10
N PHE A 96 8.89 -19.59 2.95
CA PHE A 96 7.71 -18.88 2.49
C PHE A 96 6.82 -19.76 1.61
N VAL A 97 5.52 -19.44 1.59
CA VAL A 97 4.60 -19.94 0.57
C VAL A 97 4.32 -18.81 -0.41
N TYR A 98 4.65 -19.02 -1.69
CA TYR A 98 4.54 -18.01 -2.73
C TYR A 98 3.50 -18.38 -3.79
N LEU A 99 2.46 -17.57 -3.86
CA LEU A 99 1.28 -17.74 -4.70
C LEU A 99 0.96 -16.45 -5.45
N ALA A 100 -0.03 -16.50 -6.33
CA ALA A 100 -0.73 -15.30 -6.77
C ALA A 100 -2.24 -15.53 -6.79
N MET A 101 -2.99 -14.49 -6.45
CA MET A 101 -4.44 -14.44 -6.62
C MET A 101 -4.75 -13.84 -7.98
N ARG A 102 -5.41 -14.60 -8.86
CA ARG A 102 -6.01 -14.06 -10.07
C ARG A 102 -7.40 -13.52 -9.75
N LEU A 103 -7.73 -12.37 -10.32
CA LEU A 103 -9.03 -11.73 -10.23
C LEU A 103 -9.49 -11.38 -11.65
N ASP A 104 -10.56 -12.02 -12.09
CA ASP A 104 -11.26 -11.71 -13.33
C ASP A 104 -12.52 -10.92 -12.98
N ARG A 105 -12.65 -9.71 -13.53
CA ARG A 105 -13.86 -8.89 -13.39
C ARG A 105 -14.55 -8.76 -14.74
N THR A 106 -15.82 -9.13 -14.77
CA THR A 106 -16.68 -8.98 -15.94
C THR A 106 -17.69 -7.89 -15.66
N ALA A 107 -17.50 -6.71 -16.25
CA ALA A 107 -18.41 -5.59 -16.08
C ALA A 107 -18.35 -4.63 -17.28
N PRO A 108 -19.50 -4.15 -17.78
CA PRO A 108 -19.52 -3.24 -18.92
C PRO A 108 -18.89 -1.88 -18.57
N PRO A 109 -17.97 -1.33 -19.39
CA PRO A 109 -17.40 -0.02 -19.15
C PRO A 109 -18.46 1.08 -19.27
N ALA A 110 -18.43 2.08 -18.38
CA ALA A 110 -19.39 3.19 -18.38
C ALA A 110 -19.46 3.95 -19.72
N ALA A 111 -18.32 4.04 -20.44
CA ALA A 111 -18.28 4.65 -21.77
C ALA A 111 -19.09 3.85 -22.80
N ILE A 112 -19.05 2.51 -22.75
CA ILE A 112 -19.81 1.63 -23.66
C ILE A 112 -21.30 1.74 -23.37
N VAL A 113 -21.69 1.65 -22.09
CA VAL A 113 -23.09 1.82 -21.67
C VAL A 113 -23.63 3.19 -22.12
N ARG A 114 -22.82 4.25 -21.99
CA ARG A 114 -23.18 5.58 -22.48
C ARG A 114 -23.38 5.61 -23.99
N SER A 115 -22.53 4.92 -24.76
CA SER A 115 -22.65 4.83 -26.22
C SER A 115 -23.91 4.07 -26.63
N TYR A 116 -24.24 2.93 -26.01
CA TYR A 116 -25.51 2.24 -26.27
C TYR A 116 -26.70 3.10 -25.93
N ARG A 117 -26.66 3.82 -24.81
CA ARG A 117 -27.72 4.75 -24.46
C ARG A 117 -27.93 5.82 -25.53
N LEU A 118 -26.87 6.39 -26.09
CA LEU A 118 -26.98 7.36 -27.18
C LEU A 118 -27.56 6.74 -28.45
N GLN A 119 -27.24 5.48 -28.76
CA GLN A 119 -27.83 4.74 -29.89
C GLN A 119 -29.33 4.49 -29.69
N GLU A 120 -29.73 4.02 -28.51
CA GLU A 120 -31.14 3.77 -28.17
C GLU A 120 -31.96 5.07 -28.14
N GLU A 121 -31.40 6.17 -27.59
CA GLU A 121 -32.05 7.48 -27.63
C GLU A 121 -32.21 8.00 -29.07
N ALA A 122 -31.20 7.82 -29.93
CA ALA A 122 -31.30 8.19 -31.35
C ALA A 122 -32.36 7.37 -32.09
N ALA A 123 -32.38 6.05 -31.90
CA ALA A 123 -33.39 5.16 -32.49
C ALA A 123 -34.81 5.52 -32.02
N ALA A 124 -34.99 5.89 -30.76
CA ALA A 124 -36.28 6.33 -30.23
C ALA A 124 -36.73 7.69 -30.82
N LEU A 125 -35.80 8.61 -31.07
CA LEU A 125 -36.11 9.88 -31.74
C LEU A 125 -36.55 9.63 -33.19
N GLU A 126 -35.82 8.80 -33.91
CA GLU A 126 -36.18 8.40 -35.28
C GLU A 126 -37.55 7.70 -35.33
N ALA A 127 -37.85 6.79 -34.40
CA ALA A 127 -39.12 6.08 -34.35
C ALA A 127 -40.31 6.97 -33.96
N SER A 128 -40.10 7.93 -33.05
CA SER A 128 -41.16 8.85 -32.61
C SER A 128 -41.41 10.01 -33.58
N GLY A 129 -40.42 10.33 -34.43
CA GLY A 129 -40.47 11.45 -35.37
C GLY A 129 -40.49 12.83 -34.67
N ARG A 130 -40.09 12.91 -33.39
CA ARG A 130 -40.09 14.14 -32.59
C ARG A 130 -38.67 14.65 -32.38
N ASP A 131 -38.52 15.95 -32.19
CA ASP A 131 -37.23 16.58 -31.86
C ASP A 131 -36.74 16.25 -30.44
N PHE A 132 -37.63 15.75 -29.57
CA PHE A 132 -37.31 15.47 -28.16
C PHE A 132 -38.00 14.20 -27.65
N LEU A 133 -37.24 13.43 -26.84
CA LEU A 133 -37.75 12.30 -26.07
C LEU A 133 -38.40 12.74 -24.75
N SER A 134 -39.49 12.07 -24.38
CA SER A 134 -40.09 12.13 -23.06
C SER A 134 -39.18 11.51 -21.98
N LYS A 135 -39.48 11.81 -20.72
CA LYS A 135 -38.77 11.20 -19.58
C LYS A 135 -38.90 9.67 -19.57
N ALA A 136 -40.04 9.14 -20.00
CA ALA A 136 -40.28 7.70 -20.05
C ALA A 136 -39.42 7.02 -21.13
N GLU A 137 -39.34 7.61 -22.32
CA GLU A 137 -38.52 7.09 -23.43
C GLU A 137 -37.02 7.14 -23.10
N ARG A 138 -36.55 8.23 -22.46
CA ARG A 138 -35.15 8.30 -21.98
C ARG A 138 -34.84 7.23 -20.93
N ARG A 139 -35.79 6.93 -20.04
CA ARG A 139 -35.64 5.86 -19.06
C ARG A 139 -35.58 4.51 -19.76
N GLN A 140 -36.47 4.26 -20.71
CA GLN A 140 -36.50 3.01 -21.48
C GLN A 140 -35.21 2.80 -22.30
N ALA A 141 -34.73 3.84 -22.98
CA ALA A 141 -33.46 3.78 -23.72
C ALA A 141 -32.26 3.48 -22.80
N ARG A 142 -32.28 4.04 -21.58
CA ARG A 142 -31.26 3.70 -20.57
C ARG A 142 -31.36 2.25 -20.13
N GLU A 143 -32.56 1.75 -19.79
CA GLU A 143 -32.78 0.37 -19.36
C GLU A 143 -32.39 -0.63 -20.46
N ALA A 144 -32.72 -0.34 -21.73
CA ALA A 144 -32.32 -1.16 -22.88
C ALA A 144 -30.80 -1.18 -23.09
N ALA A 145 -30.14 -0.02 -22.98
CA ALA A 145 -28.69 0.08 -23.08
C ALA A 145 -27.95 -0.68 -21.97
N GLU A 146 -28.47 -0.60 -20.73
CA GLU A 146 -27.94 -1.36 -19.59
C GLU A 146 -28.15 -2.86 -19.79
N ALA A 147 -29.35 -3.29 -20.23
CA ALA A 147 -29.65 -4.69 -20.50
C ALA A 147 -28.74 -5.29 -21.59
N ARG A 148 -28.54 -4.56 -22.69
CA ARG A 148 -27.64 -4.97 -23.78
C ARG A 148 -26.20 -5.11 -23.31
N ALA A 149 -25.70 -4.12 -22.57
CA ALA A 149 -24.34 -4.16 -22.04
C ALA A 149 -24.12 -5.31 -21.05
N GLU A 150 -25.15 -5.63 -20.26
CA GLU A 150 -25.15 -6.75 -19.31
C GLU A 150 -25.19 -8.11 -20.01
N GLU A 151 -25.94 -8.22 -21.11
CA GLU A 151 -25.97 -9.43 -21.94
C GLU A 151 -24.60 -9.69 -22.57
N GLU A 152 -23.98 -8.68 -23.20
CA GLU A 152 -22.62 -8.80 -23.76
C GLU A 152 -21.59 -9.13 -22.67
N ALA A 153 -21.71 -8.54 -21.47
CA ALA A 153 -20.87 -8.90 -20.34
C ALA A 153 -21.06 -10.37 -19.93
N ARG A 154 -22.31 -10.87 -19.89
CA ARG A 154 -22.62 -12.28 -19.59
C ARG A 154 -22.02 -13.24 -20.61
N ASP A 155 -21.98 -12.83 -21.88
CA ASP A 155 -21.34 -13.57 -22.97
C ASP A 155 -19.80 -13.52 -22.90
N GLY A 156 -19.24 -12.86 -21.88
CA GLY A 156 -17.81 -12.79 -21.62
C GLY A 156 -17.12 -11.57 -22.21
N ALA A 157 -17.85 -10.64 -22.82
CA ALA A 157 -17.30 -9.36 -23.22
C ALA A 157 -16.86 -8.55 -21.98
N PHE A 158 -15.89 -7.66 -22.17
CA PHE A 158 -15.39 -6.76 -21.12
C PHE A 158 -14.71 -7.41 -19.91
N ARG A 159 -14.33 -8.69 -20.00
CA ARG A 159 -13.52 -9.36 -18.98
C ARG A 159 -12.17 -8.65 -18.82
N ARG A 160 -11.85 -8.27 -17.59
CA ARG A 160 -10.54 -7.73 -17.20
C ARG A 160 -9.88 -8.66 -16.21
N THR A 161 -8.70 -9.16 -16.57
CA THR A 161 -7.91 -10.06 -15.73
C THR A 161 -6.76 -9.30 -15.08
N ALA A 162 -6.55 -9.54 -13.79
CA ALA A 162 -5.37 -9.11 -13.05
C ALA A 162 -4.87 -10.25 -12.16
N ALA A 163 -3.57 -10.26 -11.86
CA ALA A 163 -2.98 -11.16 -10.86
C ALA A 163 -2.19 -10.36 -9.83
N PHE A 164 -2.30 -10.77 -8.58
CA PHE A 164 -1.63 -10.13 -7.45
C PHE A 164 -0.80 -11.17 -6.72
N SER A 165 0.51 -10.90 -6.55
CA SER A 165 1.38 -11.78 -5.76
C SER A 165 0.91 -11.90 -4.32
N VAL A 166 1.08 -13.08 -3.75
CA VAL A 166 0.78 -13.37 -2.36
C VAL A 166 1.96 -14.12 -1.77
N LEU A 167 2.48 -13.64 -0.66
CA LEU A 167 3.55 -14.30 0.08
C LEU A 167 3.06 -14.56 1.50
N PHE A 168 3.04 -15.81 1.93
CA PHE A 168 2.82 -16.15 3.34
C PHE A 168 4.17 -16.41 4.02
N ASP A 169 4.31 -15.88 5.23
CA ASP A 169 5.35 -16.26 6.19
C ASP A 169 4.66 -16.89 7.41
N PRO A 170 4.35 -18.20 7.35
CA PRO A 170 3.63 -18.88 8.43
C PRO A 170 4.39 -18.83 9.77
N GLY A 171 5.73 -18.79 9.71
CA GLY A 171 6.56 -18.73 10.91
C GLY A 171 6.47 -17.40 11.68
N ASP A 172 6.15 -16.30 11.00
CA ASP A 172 5.92 -14.99 11.64
C ASP A 172 4.42 -14.65 11.78
N GLY A 173 3.53 -15.51 11.28
CA GLY A 173 2.07 -15.26 11.32
C GLY A 173 1.63 -14.10 10.43
N VAL A 174 2.32 -13.85 9.31
CA VAL A 174 2.08 -12.69 8.43
C VAL A 174 1.89 -13.15 6.99
N CYS A 175 1.02 -12.47 6.24
CA CYS A 175 0.97 -12.56 4.80
C CYS A 175 1.03 -11.19 4.12
N TYR A 176 1.53 -11.19 2.89
CA TYR A 176 1.75 -10.02 2.05
C TYR A 176 0.94 -10.15 0.77
N LEU A 177 0.07 -9.19 0.50
CA LEU A 177 -0.66 -9.07 -0.76
C LEU A 177 0.01 -8.01 -1.63
N GLY A 178 0.29 -8.33 -2.89
CA GLY A 178 0.91 -7.48 -3.91
C GLY A 178 0.06 -6.30 -4.40
N ASN A 179 -0.77 -5.71 -3.53
CA ASN A 179 -1.67 -4.60 -3.82
C ASN A 179 -2.03 -3.88 -2.52
N THR A 180 -2.36 -2.59 -2.61
CA THR A 180 -2.79 -1.75 -1.48
C THR A 180 -4.28 -1.41 -1.52
N SER A 181 -5.02 -1.81 -2.56
CA SER A 181 -6.46 -1.54 -2.73
C SER A 181 -7.33 -2.31 -1.74
N ASN A 182 -8.26 -1.63 -1.06
CA ASN A 182 -9.24 -2.26 -0.15
C ASN A 182 -10.09 -3.31 -0.85
N LYS A 183 -10.57 -3.03 -2.07
CA LYS A 183 -11.43 -3.98 -2.82
C LYS A 183 -10.70 -5.29 -3.16
N VAL A 184 -9.41 -5.20 -3.47
CA VAL A 184 -8.61 -6.40 -3.75
C VAL A 184 -8.26 -7.11 -2.45
N ALA A 185 -8.01 -6.38 -1.37
CA ALA A 185 -7.81 -6.94 -0.03
C ALA A 185 -9.04 -7.72 0.46
N GLU A 186 -10.25 -7.20 0.27
CA GLU A 186 -11.51 -7.89 0.61
C GLU A 186 -11.60 -9.24 -0.09
N LYS A 187 -11.42 -9.27 -1.42
CA LYS A 187 -11.43 -10.52 -2.20
C LYS A 187 -10.30 -11.48 -1.84
N PHE A 188 -9.13 -10.95 -1.48
CA PHE A 188 -8.03 -11.75 -0.98
C PHE A 188 -8.36 -12.41 0.37
N MET A 189 -8.96 -11.68 1.30
CA MET A 189 -9.38 -12.21 2.60
C MET A 189 -10.48 -13.26 2.45
N GLU A 190 -11.46 -13.03 1.56
CA GLU A 190 -12.47 -14.03 1.18
C GLU A 190 -11.81 -15.31 0.66
N LEU A 191 -10.91 -15.20 -0.33
CA LEU A 191 -10.25 -16.36 -0.92
C LEU A 191 -9.39 -17.13 0.10
N VAL A 192 -8.67 -16.44 0.99
CA VAL A 192 -7.87 -17.09 2.04
C VAL A 192 -8.76 -17.80 3.06
N SER A 193 -9.87 -17.19 3.47
CA SER A 193 -10.85 -17.82 4.35
C SER A 193 -11.46 -19.06 3.71
N ASP A 194 -11.86 -18.98 2.44
CA ASP A 194 -12.44 -20.11 1.73
C ASP A 194 -11.44 -21.24 1.54
N THR A 195 -10.20 -20.91 1.20
CA THR A 195 -9.13 -21.87 0.94
C THR A 195 -8.64 -22.53 2.22
N PHE A 196 -8.14 -21.74 3.17
CA PHE A 196 -7.37 -22.24 4.30
C PHE A 196 -8.18 -22.27 5.61
N LYS A 197 -9.40 -21.73 5.62
CA LYS A 197 -10.19 -21.51 6.85
C LYS A 197 -9.47 -20.62 7.87
N LEU A 198 -8.57 -19.77 7.38
CA LEU A 198 -7.81 -18.81 8.17
C LEU A 198 -8.50 -17.44 8.13
N THR A 199 -8.44 -16.74 9.26
CA THR A 199 -8.88 -15.35 9.33
C THR A 199 -7.67 -14.42 9.18
N LEU A 200 -7.85 -13.35 8.41
CA LEU A 200 -6.83 -12.33 8.19
C LEU A 200 -7.26 -11.02 8.85
N ALA A 201 -6.38 -10.46 9.66
CA ALA A 201 -6.52 -9.09 10.17
C ALA A 201 -5.60 -8.16 9.37
N PRO A 202 -6.10 -7.13 8.67
CA PRO A 202 -5.24 -6.16 7.99
C PRO A 202 -4.29 -5.50 9.00
N ALA A 203 -3.00 -5.49 8.70
CA ALA A 203 -1.99 -4.87 9.58
C ALA A 203 -1.99 -3.34 9.41
N THR A 204 -3.11 -2.69 9.69
CA THR A 204 -3.23 -1.23 9.71
C THR A 204 -2.48 -0.65 10.91
N PRO A 205 -2.21 0.67 10.94
CA PRO A 205 -1.60 1.30 12.10
C PRO A 205 -2.38 1.01 13.40
N GLY A 206 -3.71 1.02 13.33
CA GLY A 206 -4.58 0.64 14.43
C GLY A 206 -4.34 -0.76 14.99
N GLU A 207 -4.46 -1.77 14.13
CA GLU A 207 -4.28 -3.19 14.50
C GLU A 207 -2.86 -3.46 15.00
N LEU A 208 -1.85 -2.94 14.31
CA LEU A 208 -0.45 -3.09 14.72
C LEU A 208 -0.20 -2.39 16.07
N GLY A 209 -0.74 -1.19 16.25
CA GLY A 209 -0.58 -0.40 17.47
C GLY A 209 -1.22 -1.07 18.68
N LEU A 210 -2.40 -1.67 18.51
CA LEU A 210 -3.05 -2.46 19.55
C LEU A 210 -2.17 -3.62 20.01
N ARG A 211 -1.68 -4.44 19.06
CA ARG A 211 -0.79 -5.58 19.36
C ARG A 211 0.49 -5.14 20.07
N LEU A 212 1.07 -4.02 19.67
CA LEU A 212 2.27 -3.47 20.29
C LEU A 212 1.99 -2.93 21.70
N ALA A 213 0.86 -2.24 21.89
CA ALA A 213 0.43 -1.73 23.19
C ALA A 213 0.16 -2.86 24.18
N GLU A 214 -0.53 -3.92 23.74
CA GLU A 214 -0.78 -5.13 24.56
C GLU A 214 0.53 -5.80 24.98
N ARG A 215 1.46 -6.02 24.05
CA ARG A 215 2.79 -6.58 24.35
C ARG A 215 3.59 -5.73 25.33
N ALA A 216 3.40 -4.40 25.29
CA ALA A 216 4.06 -3.46 26.18
C ALA A 216 3.32 -3.25 27.51
N GLY A 217 2.14 -3.87 27.73
CA GLY A 217 1.33 -3.66 28.93
C GLY A 217 0.68 -2.27 29.01
N LEU A 218 0.40 -1.64 27.86
CA LEU A 218 -0.13 -0.28 27.73
C LEU A 218 -1.58 -0.24 27.21
N ALA A 219 -2.36 -1.30 27.43
CA ALA A 219 -3.74 -1.41 26.96
C ALA A 219 -4.64 -0.26 27.47
N ASP A 220 -4.55 0.09 28.76
CA ASP A 220 -5.33 1.20 29.33
C ASP A 220 -5.02 2.55 28.68
N ALA A 221 -3.74 2.78 28.32
CA ALA A 221 -3.31 3.99 27.64
C ALA A 221 -3.78 4.00 26.18
N TRP A 222 -3.79 2.83 25.52
CA TRP A 222 -4.31 2.65 24.17
C TRP A 222 -5.81 2.97 24.09
N ASP A 223 -6.60 2.53 25.08
CA ASP A 223 -8.04 2.79 25.11
C ASP A 223 -8.35 4.28 25.22
N GLN A 224 -7.50 5.04 25.91
CA GLN A 224 -7.66 6.47 26.15
C GLN A 224 -7.02 7.35 25.08
N VAL A 225 -6.29 6.78 24.12
CA VAL A 225 -5.57 7.55 23.10
C VAL A 225 -6.55 8.31 22.20
N LYS A 226 -6.33 9.61 22.05
CA LYS A 226 -7.12 10.51 21.20
C LYS A 226 -6.25 11.11 20.10
N PRO A 227 -6.82 11.46 18.93
CA PRO A 227 -6.07 12.13 17.87
C PRO A 227 -5.43 13.44 18.34
N SER A 228 -4.24 13.71 17.81
CA SER A 228 -3.51 14.96 17.98
C SER A 228 -3.78 15.87 16.80
N TYR A 229 -3.91 17.18 17.06
CA TYR A 229 -4.23 18.17 16.04
C TYR A 229 -3.21 19.31 16.08
N LEU A 230 -2.71 19.69 14.90
CA LEU A 230 -1.79 20.81 14.74
C LEU A 230 -2.49 22.17 14.74
N CYS A 231 -3.80 22.21 14.56
CA CYS A 231 -4.61 23.41 14.62
C CYS A 231 -5.95 23.11 15.28
N ASP A 232 -6.62 24.15 15.75
CA ASP A 232 -7.96 24.01 16.31
C ASP A 232 -8.94 23.51 15.22
N PRO A 233 -9.93 22.69 15.59
CA PRO A 233 -10.97 22.27 14.66
C PRO A 233 -11.73 23.50 14.12
N PRO A 234 -12.22 23.44 12.87
CA PRO A 234 -13.06 24.49 12.33
C PRO A 234 -14.30 24.68 13.21
N GLN A 235 -14.80 25.91 13.34
CA GLN A 235 -15.99 26.24 14.14
C GLN A 235 -17.31 25.65 13.60
N SER A 236 -17.26 24.87 12.52
CA SER A 236 -18.41 24.19 11.93
C SER A 236 -18.74 22.87 12.63
N ASP A 237 -19.98 22.40 12.53
CA ASP A 237 -20.48 21.08 12.97
C ASP A 237 -19.82 19.87 12.25
N ALA A 238 -18.67 20.06 11.60
CA ALA A 238 -17.89 18.99 11.00
C ALA A 238 -17.19 18.19 12.11
N GLU A 239 -17.95 17.34 12.79
CA GLU A 239 -17.39 16.32 13.65
C GLU A 239 -16.55 15.36 12.80
N LEU A 240 -15.30 15.17 13.20
CA LEU A 240 -14.46 14.14 12.60
C LEU A 240 -15.10 12.79 12.89
N GLU A 241 -15.28 11.99 11.85
CA GLU A 241 -15.74 10.62 11.99
C GLU A 241 -14.84 9.89 13.01
N PHE A 242 -15.47 9.38 14.07
CA PHE A 242 -14.78 8.59 15.07
C PHE A 242 -14.21 7.35 14.38
N ASP A 243 -12.88 7.24 14.36
CA ASP A 243 -12.17 6.08 13.85
C ASP A 243 -11.88 5.13 15.03
N PRO A 244 -12.75 4.13 15.28
CA PRO A 244 -12.54 3.17 16.37
C PRO A 244 -11.24 2.37 16.18
N GLY A 245 -10.80 2.20 14.93
CA GLY A 245 -9.58 1.51 14.58
C GLY A 245 -8.33 2.28 14.96
N ARG A 246 -8.41 3.59 15.21
CA ARG A 246 -7.26 4.46 15.51
C ARG A 246 -6.21 4.49 14.39
N ASP A 247 -6.62 4.28 13.14
CA ASP A 247 -5.72 4.33 11.97
C ASP A 247 -5.17 5.75 11.74
N TYR A 248 -5.77 6.78 12.34
CA TYR A 248 -5.21 8.13 12.40
C TYR A 248 -3.77 8.16 12.97
N LEU A 249 -3.40 7.21 13.82
CA LEU A 249 -2.05 7.09 14.39
C LEU A 249 -0.99 6.87 13.32
N GLY A 250 -1.32 6.31 12.16
CA GLY A 250 -0.35 6.19 11.08
C GLY A 250 0.00 7.53 10.43
N ARG A 251 -0.91 8.52 10.43
CA ARG A 251 -0.59 9.88 9.99
C ARG A 251 0.26 10.63 11.02
N GLU A 252 -0.04 10.44 12.29
CA GLU A 252 0.79 10.96 13.38
C GLU A 252 2.19 10.34 13.36
N PHE A 253 2.30 9.04 13.05
CA PHE A 253 3.57 8.36 12.86
C PHE A 253 4.38 8.96 11.70
N LEU A 254 3.76 9.19 10.54
CA LEU A 254 4.45 9.86 9.42
C LEU A 254 4.91 11.29 9.81
N LEU A 255 4.09 12.03 10.55
CA LEU A 255 4.49 13.35 11.08
C LEU A 255 5.67 13.24 12.04
N TRP A 256 5.66 12.24 12.92
CA TRP A 256 6.75 11.97 13.84
C TRP A 256 8.05 11.62 13.11
N LEU A 257 8.00 10.77 12.07
CA LEU A 257 9.16 10.48 11.22
C LEU A 257 9.74 11.75 10.60
N TRP A 258 8.88 12.65 10.10
CA TRP A 258 9.32 13.94 9.55
C TRP A 258 9.97 14.82 10.61
N TYR A 259 9.40 14.89 11.81
CA TYR A 259 10.01 15.59 12.93
C TYR A 259 11.40 15.03 13.27
N ARG A 260 11.54 13.70 13.33
CA ARG A 260 12.83 13.02 13.60
C ARG A 260 13.88 13.32 12.52
N CYS A 261 13.49 13.35 11.25
CA CYS A 261 14.39 13.76 10.16
C CYS A 261 14.89 15.19 10.31
N ALA A 262 14.09 16.08 10.89
CA ALA A 262 14.45 17.48 11.07
C ALA A 262 15.24 17.78 12.36
N ASP A 263 15.09 16.95 13.39
CA ASP A 263 15.67 17.16 14.72
C ASP A 263 17.00 16.41 14.93
N ASP A 264 17.09 15.17 14.43
CA ASP A 264 18.19 14.24 14.73
C ASP A 264 18.64 13.49 13.47
N GLU A 265 18.60 14.20 12.34
CA GLU A 265 18.94 13.73 10.98
C GLU A 265 18.23 12.44 10.52
N GLY A 266 17.22 11.98 11.27
CA GLY A 266 16.45 10.77 10.96
C GLY A 266 16.97 9.49 11.63
N GLU A 267 17.85 9.59 12.62
CA GLU A 267 18.31 8.44 13.39
C GLU A 267 17.25 7.97 14.39
N VAL A 268 16.98 6.67 14.40
CA VAL A 268 16.07 6.03 15.36
C VAL A 268 16.67 4.72 15.86
N ALA A 269 16.94 4.67 17.16
CA ALA A 269 17.39 3.46 17.84
C ALA A 269 16.19 2.50 18.06
N LEU A 270 16.26 1.30 17.49
CA LEU A 270 15.27 0.25 17.73
C LEU A 270 15.68 -0.63 18.92
N SER A 271 14.70 -1.21 19.63
CA SER A 271 14.86 -2.02 20.85
C SER A 271 15.61 -3.37 20.69
N GLY A 272 16.38 -3.54 19.61
CA GLY A 272 17.20 -4.71 19.29
C GLY A 272 18.61 -4.37 18.78
N ALA A 273 19.16 -3.20 19.13
CA ALA A 273 20.50 -2.75 18.77
C ALA A 273 20.76 -2.60 17.25
N THR A 274 19.74 -2.24 16.49
CA THR A 274 19.89 -1.82 15.10
C THR A 274 19.43 -0.38 14.99
N ASP A 275 20.38 0.52 14.74
CA ASP A 275 20.07 1.92 14.45
C ASP A 275 19.58 2.01 13.01
N VAL A 276 18.50 2.76 12.83
CA VAL A 276 17.85 2.96 11.54
C VAL A 276 17.97 4.41 11.16
N GLN A 277 18.50 4.66 9.97
CA GLN A 277 18.51 5.98 9.37
C GLN A 277 17.31 6.14 8.43
N ILE A 278 16.63 7.27 8.52
CA ILE A 278 15.48 7.59 7.69
C ILE A 278 15.70 8.92 6.98
N ALA A 279 15.38 8.98 5.70
CA ALA A 279 15.30 10.22 4.95
C ALA A 279 14.00 10.27 4.14
N ILE A 280 13.39 11.46 4.05
CA ILE A 280 12.19 11.67 3.25
C ILE A 280 12.57 12.01 1.81
N GLN A 281 12.05 11.27 0.84
CA GLN A 281 12.42 11.43 -0.57
C GLN A 281 11.23 11.30 -1.52
N LYS A 282 11.38 11.88 -2.71
CA LYS A 282 10.52 11.75 -3.91
C LYS A 282 9.08 12.25 -3.77
N THR A 283 8.34 11.92 -2.71
CA THR A 283 6.92 12.26 -2.56
C THR A 283 6.52 12.53 -1.12
N LEU A 284 5.71 13.56 -0.93
CA LEU A 284 5.01 13.84 0.33
C LEU A 284 3.59 14.28 0.00
N GLN A 285 2.59 13.56 0.51
CA GLN A 285 1.18 13.91 0.39
C GLN A 285 0.62 14.23 1.75
N MET A 286 -0.19 15.28 1.81
CA MET A 286 -0.76 15.80 3.04
C MET A 286 -2.23 16.12 2.84
N ALA A 287 -3.03 15.94 3.89
CA ALA A 287 -4.45 16.27 3.88
C ALA A 287 -4.87 16.94 5.18
N CYS A 288 -5.83 17.84 5.08
CA CYS A 288 -6.54 18.37 6.24
C CYS A 288 -7.33 17.23 6.92
N PRO A 289 -7.21 17.02 8.23
CA PRO A 289 -8.05 16.05 8.94
C PRO A 289 -9.54 16.29 8.72
N TRP A 290 -9.97 17.55 8.69
CA TRP A 290 -11.37 17.98 8.51
C TRP A 290 -11.77 18.22 7.05
N ASP A 291 -10.89 17.90 6.09
CA ASP A 291 -11.08 18.13 4.64
C ASP A 291 -11.37 19.60 4.21
N VAL A 292 -11.24 20.58 5.11
CA VAL A 292 -11.53 22.00 4.84
C VAL A 292 -10.49 22.62 3.91
N THR A 293 -9.19 22.41 4.17
CA THR A 293 -8.10 23.01 3.37
C THR A 293 -7.63 22.08 2.24
N GLY A 294 -8.34 20.97 2.02
CA GLY A 294 -8.06 19.98 0.99
C GLY A 294 -6.71 19.27 1.11
N ARG A 295 -6.17 18.83 -0.03
CA ARG A 295 -4.94 18.02 -0.13
C ARG A 295 -3.79 18.79 -0.75
N THR A 296 -2.57 18.47 -0.35
CA THR A 296 -1.33 18.98 -0.94
C THR A 296 -0.46 17.79 -1.30
N ALA A 297 0.10 17.76 -2.50
CA ALA A 297 1.05 16.74 -2.92
C ALA A 297 2.31 17.41 -3.48
N VAL A 298 3.46 17.04 -2.94
CA VAL A 298 4.77 17.55 -3.34
C VAL A 298 5.58 16.38 -3.86
N ARG A 299 6.10 16.51 -5.10
CA ARG A 299 6.94 15.49 -5.74
C ARG A 299 8.24 16.13 -6.22
N ARG A 300 9.34 15.83 -5.53
CA ARG A 300 10.70 16.32 -5.81
C ARG A 300 11.71 15.56 -4.95
N ASP A 301 12.99 15.79 -5.20
CA ASP A 301 14.04 15.44 -4.25
C ASP A 301 13.93 16.33 -3.00
N ASP A 302 14.01 15.69 -1.83
CA ASP A 302 13.67 16.25 -0.50
C ASP A 302 12.36 17.07 -0.49
N PRO A 303 11.19 16.42 -0.54
CA PRO A 303 9.91 17.12 -0.47
C PRO A 303 9.62 17.67 0.94
N SER A 304 10.40 17.28 1.96
CA SER A 304 10.21 17.66 3.36
C SER A 304 10.67 19.09 3.66
N ALA A 305 11.67 19.57 2.92
CA ALA A 305 12.15 20.94 2.98
C ALA A 305 11.38 21.92 2.08
N ALA A 306 10.44 21.42 1.27
CA ALA A 306 9.71 22.25 0.32
C ALA A 306 8.85 23.32 1.03
N PRO A 307 8.88 24.60 0.58
CA PRO A 307 8.05 25.65 1.17
C PRO A 307 6.56 25.31 1.16
N GLU A 308 6.08 24.61 0.12
CA GLU A 308 4.69 24.18 -0.01
C GLU A 308 4.33 23.10 1.01
N ALA A 309 5.25 22.17 1.30
CA ALA A 309 5.06 21.15 2.32
C ALA A 309 5.04 21.78 3.73
N ARG A 310 5.99 22.68 4.01
CA ARG A 310 6.04 23.44 5.27
C ARG A 310 4.82 24.31 5.47
N ALA A 311 4.35 25.00 4.42
CA ALA A 311 3.12 25.78 4.47
C ALA A 311 1.88 24.90 4.72
N ALA A 312 1.80 23.73 4.07
CA ALA A 312 0.73 22.76 4.30
C ALA A 312 0.72 22.26 5.76
N LEU A 313 1.89 22.00 6.33
CA LEU A 313 2.02 21.59 7.73
C LEU A 313 1.57 22.69 8.70
N ALA A 314 1.99 23.93 8.44
CA ALA A 314 1.66 25.09 9.27
C ALA A 314 0.16 25.42 9.31
N ILE A 315 -0.61 25.04 8.28
CA ILE A 315 -2.08 25.16 8.26
C ILE A 315 -2.80 23.91 8.77
N GLY A 316 -2.07 23.01 9.45
CA GLY A 316 -2.63 21.85 10.13
C GLY A 316 -2.88 20.61 9.28
N LYS A 317 -2.33 20.51 8.07
CA LYS A 317 -2.41 19.27 7.27
C LYS A 317 -1.44 18.22 7.82
N PHE A 318 -1.88 16.97 7.83
CA PHE A 318 -1.06 15.83 8.23
C PHE A 318 -0.55 15.06 7.02
N PRO A 319 0.67 14.48 7.09
CA PRO A 319 1.13 13.53 6.08
C PRO A 319 0.18 12.34 5.97
N THR A 320 -0.22 12.01 4.75
CA THR A 320 -1.03 10.82 4.43
C THR A 320 -0.21 9.75 3.72
N ARG A 321 0.81 10.18 2.95
CA ARG A 321 1.71 9.29 2.22
C ARG A 321 3.09 9.92 2.12
N MET A 322 4.12 9.12 2.38
CA MET A 322 5.50 9.60 2.48
C MET A 322 6.45 8.65 1.75
N GLY A 323 7.26 9.19 0.84
CA GLY A 323 8.40 8.48 0.28
C GLY A 323 9.55 8.50 1.27
N LEU A 324 10.14 7.34 1.52
CA LEU A 324 11.16 7.09 2.53
C LEU A 324 12.34 6.37 1.89
N MET A 325 13.54 6.79 2.25
CA MET A 325 14.75 5.98 2.22
C MET A 325 14.99 5.52 3.65
N VAL A 326 15.14 4.22 3.85
CA VAL A 326 15.39 3.59 5.14
C VAL A 326 16.69 2.81 5.00
N ALA A 327 17.68 3.10 5.84
CA ALA A 327 18.93 2.36 5.88
C ALA A 327 19.09 1.70 7.25
N ALA A 328 19.47 0.43 7.25
CA ALA A 328 19.76 -0.33 8.45
C ALA A 328 20.93 -1.27 8.16
N ARG A 329 21.94 -1.26 9.03
CA ARG A 329 23.18 -2.02 8.84
C ARG A 329 23.87 -1.65 7.51
N ALA A 330 23.95 -2.59 6.56
CA ALA A 330 24.55 -2.40 5.25
C ALA A 330 23.52 -2.30 4.11
N ASP A 331 22.22 -2.43 4.43
CA ASP A 331 21.14 -2.48 3.45
C ASP A 331 20.36 -1.15 3.45
N GLU A 332 19.86 -0.79 2.27
CA GLU A 332 19.03 0.38 2.03
C GLU A 332 17.76 0.00 1.27
N TRP A 333 16.63 0.56 1.70
CA TRP A 333 15.33 0.41 1.07
C TRP A 333 14.78 1.79 0.70
N ALA A 334 14.26 1.92 -0.51
CA ALA A 334 13.50 3.11 -0.92
C ALA A 334 12.05 2.72 -1.16
N LEU A 335 11.08 3.34 -0.47
CA LEU A 335 9.67 2.99 -0.55
C LEU A 335 8.75 4.20 -0.43
N THR A 336 7.45 3.98 -0.63
CA THR A 336 6.39 4.92 -0.24
C THR A 336 5.47 4.25 0.75
N LEU A 337 5.29 4.86 1.93
CA LEU A 337 4.43 4.37 3.00
C LEU A 337 3.11 5.17 3.04
N ASP A 338 1.99 4.44 3.13
CA ASP A 338 0.66 4.99 3.31
C ASP A 338 0.25 4.99 4.80
N GLY A 339 -0.01 6.18 5.35
CA GLY A 339 -0.29 6.35 6.78
C GLY A 339 -1.68 5.90 7.22
N ARG A 340 -2.58 5.50 6.31
CA ARG A 340 -3.89 4.95 6.70
C ARG A 340 -3.88 3.43 6.71
N THR A 341 -3.28 2.82 5.69
CA THR A 341 -3.33 1.38 5.48
C THR A 341 -2.05 0.65 5.92
N ALA A 342 -1.00 1.39 6.29
CA ALA A 342 0.37 0.90 6.39
C ALA A 342 0.85 0.17 5.10
N GLY A 343 0.20 0.48 3.97
CA GLY A 343 0.54 -0.07 2.67
C GLY A 343 1.86 0.49 2.17
N VAL A 344 2.69 -0.38 1.61
CA VAL A 344 3.99 -0.05 1.03
C VAL A 344 3.86 -0.09 -0.48
N SER A 345 4.34 0.94 -1.15
CA SER A 345 4.37 1.04 -2.62
C SER A 345 5.78 1.34 -3.09
N SER A 346 6.10 0.88 -4.31
CA SER A 346 7.39 1.15 -4.97
C SER A 346 8.62 0.88 -4.09
N ALA A 347 8.59 -0.17 -3.28
CA ALA A 347 9.73 -0.55 -2.44
C ALA A 347 10.83 -1.18 -3.31
N ALA A 348 11.91 -0.44 -3.52
CA ALA A 348 13.16 -0.98 -4.00
C ALA A 348 13.82 -1.75 -2.84
N LEU A 349 14.03 -3.05 -3.04
CA LEU A 349 14.73 -3.91 -2.11
C LEU A 349 16.23 -3.90 -2.44
N PRO A 350 17.13 -4.11 -1.46
CA PRO A 350 18.56 -4.22 -1.71
C PRO A 350 18.87 -5.29 -2.79
N ALA A 351 19.92 -5.05 -3.57
CA ALA A 351 20.34 -5.92 -4.67
C ALA A 351 20.98 -7.21 -4.15
N SER A 352 20.73 -8.35 -4.82
CA SER A 352 21.31 -9.65 -4.50
C SER A 352 22.31 -10.04 -5.59
N ASP A 353 23.44 -10.61 -5.17
CA ASP A 353 24.45 -11.18 -6.07
C ASP A 353 24.23 -12.67 -6.34
N GLU A 354 23.14 -13.25 -5.79
CA GLU A 354 22.79 -14.65 -5.95
C GLU A 354 22.42 -14.97 -7.41
N LYS A 355 22.94 -16.09 -7.91
CA LYS A 355 22.75 -16.53 -9.30
C LYS A 355 21.75 -17.65 -9.41
N ASP A 356 21.62 -18.47 -8.37
CA ASP A 356 20.55 -19.46 -8.31
C ASP A 356 19.20 -18.74 -8.15
N LYS A 357 18.23 -19.09 -9.01
CA LYS A 357 16.96 -18.36 -9.08
C LYS A 357 16.14 -18.52 -7.79
N ASP A 358 16.15 -19.70 -7.19
CA ASP A 358 15.31 -20.00 -6.04
C ASP A 358 15.93 -19.38 -4.77
N ALA A 359 17.26 -19.48 -4.63
CA ALA A 359 18.01 -18.79 -3.58
C ALA A 359 17.89 -17.27 -3.68
N TRP A 360 17.98 -16.70 -4.90
CA TRP A 360 17.77 -15.27 -5.14
C TRP A 360 16.37 -14.82 -4.71
N LEU A 361 15.35 -15.61 -5.03
CA LEU A 361 13.97 -15.30 -4.69
C LEU A 361 13.73 -15.38 -3.17
N GLU A 362 14.33 -16.38 -2.50
CA GLU A 362 14.29 -16.50 -1.05
C GLU A 362 14.96 -15.31 -0.35
N GLU A 363 16.16 -14.91 -0.79
CA GLU A 363 16.88 -13.74 -0.25
C GLU A 363 16.04 -12.46 -0.40
N ARG A 364 15.40 -12.31 -1.56
CA ARG A 364 14.50 -11.19 -1.84
C ARG A 364 13.29 -11.15 -0.90
N PHE A 365 12.67 -12.30 -0.60
CA PHE A 365 11.58 -12.38 0.37
C PHE A 365 12.04 -12.11 1.80
N MET A 366 13.24 -12.54 2.17
CA MET A 366 13.86 -12.20 3.45
C MET A 366 14.07 -10.69 3.59
N ARG A 367 14.48 -9.99 2.52
CA ARG A 367 14.60 -8.51 2.52
C ARG A 367 13.27 -7.77 2.60
N LEU A 368 12.23 -8.31 1.98
CA LEU A 368 10.86 -7.77 2.11
C LEU A 368 10.36 -7.90 3.56
N ARG A 369 10.61 -9.06 4.16
CA ARG A 369 10.30 -9.33 5.57
C ARG A 369 11.10 -8.42 6.51
N GLU A 370 12.39 -8.22 6.25
CA GLU A 370 13.23 -7.34 7.06
C GLU A 370 12.75 -5.89 7.00
N LEU A 371 12.42 -5.38 5.80
CA LEU A 371 11.79 -4.06 5.67
C LEU A 371 10.54 -3.94 6.55
N SER A 372 9.68 -4.97 6.53
CA SER A 372 8.45 -4.98 7.32
C SER A 372 8.71 -4.93 8.82
N ARG A 373 9.75 -5.62 9.29
CA ARG A 373 10.20 -5.60 10.69
C ARG A 373 10.78 -4.26 11.10
N ILE A 374 11.56 -3.61 10.22
CA ILE A 374 12.08 -2.27 10.46
C ILE A 374 10.91 -1.28 10.61
N LEU A 375 9.92 -1.33 9.71
CA LEU A 375 8.74 -0.47 9.79
C LEU A 375 7.94 -0.72 11.09
N ASP A 376 7.78 -1.98 11.51
CA ASP A 376 7.13 -2.32 12.78
C ASP A 376 7.92 -1.82 14.00
N GLY A 377 9.25 -1.91 13.96
CA GLY A 377 10.12 -1.40 15.00
C GLY A 377 10.01 0.12 15.14
N LEU A 378 10.07 0.84 14.02
CA LEU A 378 9.89 2.30 13.99
C LEU A 378 8.51 2.70 14.53
N TYR A 379 7.46 1.99 14.11
CA TYR A 379 6.12 2.23 14.60
C TYR A 379 5.98 1.88 16.09
N GLY A 380 6.62 0.82 16.56
CA GLY A 380 6.64 0.45 17.98
C GLY A 380 7.32 1.48 18.86
N GLU A 381 8.44 2.05 18.42
CA GLU A 381 9.09 3.14 19.14
C GLU A 381 8.20 4.39 19.19
N PHE A 382 7.53 4.72 18.08
CA PHE A 382 6.52 5.77 18.07
C PHE A 382 5.37 5.48 19.04
N ILE A 383 4.75 4.29 19.01
CA ILE A 383 3.64 3.92 19.88
C ILE A 383 4.04 3.99 21.36
N ARG A 384 5.23 3.50 21.71
CA ARG A 384 5.75 3.56 23.07
C ARG A 384 5.85 5.00 23.58
N ARG A 385 6.35 5.93 22.76
CA ARG A 385 6.39 7.37 23.09
C ARG A 385 5.01 8.00 23.12
N ARG A 386 4.16 7.61 22.17
CA ARG A 386 2.83 8.14 21.96
C ARG A 386 1.86 7.87 23.10
N LEU A 387 2.04 6.72 23.74
CA LEU A 387 1.27 6.29 24.91
C LEU A 387 1.94 6.66 26.24
N ALA A 388 3.16 7.19 26.23
CA ALA A 388 3.84 7.62 27.44
C ALA A 388 3.23 8.90 28.01
N ALA A 389 3.28 9.05 29.34
CA ALA A 389 2.81 10.27 30.02
C ALA A 389 3.56 11.54 29.56
N SER A 390 4.79 11.40 29.04
CA SER A 390 5.60 12.49 28.50
C SER A 390 5.19 12.94 27.10
N TRP A 391 4.25 12.25 26.43
CA TRP A 391 3.85 12.55 25.05
C TRP A 391 3.47 14.02 24.86
N ARG A 392 2.80 14.63 25.84
CA ARG A 392 2.38 16.04 25.74
C ARG A 392 3.55 16.98 25.49
N GLY A 393 4.69 16.78 26.17
CA GLY A 393 5.88 17.60 25.96
C GLY A 393 6.52 17.38 24.59
N GLU A 394 6.53 16.13 24.10
CA GLU A 394 7.03 15.80 22.75
C GLU A 394 6.11 16.41 21.68
N TRP A 395 4.80 16.31 21.85
CA TRP A 395 3.80 16.93 20.98
C TRP A 395 3.90 18.45 20.92
N ASP A 396 4.17 19.12 22.05
CA ASP A 396 4.40 20.56 22.08
C ASP A 396 5.67 20.96 21.31
N GLY A 397 6.69 20.09 21.26
CA GLY A 397 7.86 20.23 20.41
C GLY A 397 7.51 20.11 18.93
N ILE A 398 6.82 19.02 18.55
CA ILE A 398 6.36 18.75 17.18
C ILE A 398 5.46 19.90 16.68
N SER A 399 4.50 20.34 17.49
CA SER A 399 3.55 21.39 17.11
C SER A 399 4.24 22.74 16.87
N ARG A 400 5.18 23.12 17.75
CA ARG A 400 5.97 24.36 17.56
C ARG A 400 6.82 24.29 16.30
N TRP A 401 7.48 23.15 16.06
CA TRP A 401 8.27 22.94 14.85
C TRP A 401 7.41 22.99 13.59
N ALA A 402 6.22 22.37 13.62
CA ALA A 402 5.28 22.33 12.51
C ALA A 402 4.74 23.73 12.13
N MET A 403 4.48 24.57 13.13
CA MET A 403 4.00 25.94 12.94
C MET A 403 5.10 26.92 12.51
N HIS A 404 6.37 26.61 12.76
CA HIS A 404 7.47 27.50 12.40
C HIS A 404 7.73 27.45 10.88
N ARG A 405 7.31 28.50 10.16
CA ARG A 405 7.48 28.62 8.70
C ARG A 405 8.95 28.56 8.24
N ASN A 406 9.89 28.81 9.16
CA ASN A 406 11.34 28.77 8.95
C ASN A 406 12.02 27.86 9.99
N GLY A 407 11.67 26.57 10.08
CA GLY A 407 12.51 25.62 10.85
C GLY A 407 13.96 25.61 10.31
N PRO A 408 14.98 25.32 11.13
CA PRO A 408 16.38 25.44 10.72
C PRO A 408 16.59 24.62 9.45
N THR A 409 16.98 25.31 8.39
CA THR A 409 17.49 24.68 7.18
C THR A 409 18.76 23.94 7.62
N SER A 410 18.75 22.61 7.56
CA SER A 410 19.98 21.83 7.56
C SER A 410 20.80 22.31 6.35
N SER A 411 21.66 23.28 6.61
CA SER A 411 22.68 23.78 5.69
C SER A 411 23.92 22.92 5.91
N ALA A 412 23.89 21.72 5.38
CA ALA A 412 25.09 20.93 5.14
C ALA A 412 25.10 20.47 3.68
N ALA A 413 25.31 21.43 2.77
CA ALA A 413 25.91 21.08 1.49
C ALA A 413 27.32 20.53 1.80
N PRO A 414 27.69 19.33 1.32
CA PRO A 414 29.07 18.88 1.45
C PRO A 414 29.95 19.87 0.69
N LYS A 415 30.86 20.51 1.41
CA LYS A 415 31.95 21.26 0.77
C LYS A 415 32.76 20.24 -0.02
N LEU A 416 32.59 20.23 -1.34
CA LEU A 416 33.54 19.62 -2.25
C LEU A 416 34.90 20.27 -1.97
N ALA A 417 35.80 19.49 -1.39
CA ALA A 417 37.21 19.85 -1.31
C ALA A 417 37.69 20.09 -2.75
N THR A 418 38.17 21.31 -2.99
CA THR A 418 38.75 21.71 -4.26
C THR A 418 40.21 21.25 -4.29
N ALA A 419 40.54 20.48 -5.33
CA ALA A 419 41.85 20.09 -5.85
C ALA A 419 42.83 19.36 -4.92
#